data_AF-A0A0K1EZM2-F1
#
_entry.id   AF-A0A0K1EZM2-F1
#
_cell.length_a   1.000
_cell.length_b   1.000
_cell.length_c   1.000
_cell.angle_alpha   90.00
_cell.angle_beta   90.00
_cell.angle_gamma   90.00
#
_symmetry.space_group_name_H-M   'P 1'
#
loop_
_entity.id
_entity.type
_entity.pdbx_description
1 polymer ?
#
loop_
_entity_poly.entity_id
_entity_poly.type
_entity_poly.pdbx_seq_one_letter_code
_entity_poly.pdbx_strand_id
1 'polypeptide(L)'
;MFYAPDAGLAIQVAHSITERARKREVQSLAKLSRVQDDIRRLVIVTKEEQETIAVGGTSIEVIPAWRFLLQLAEPGALATDMP
;
A
#
# COMPACT_ATOMS: atom_id res chain seq x y z
N MET A 1 -0.68 -10.26 -3.27
CA MET A 1 -1.13 -8.98 -3.86
C MET A 1 -2.61 -9.04 -4.16
N PHE A 2 -3.33 -8.00 -3.79
CA PHE A 2 -4.73 -7.77 -4.11
C PHE A 2 -4.89 -6.37 -4.69
N TYR A 3 -5.73 -6.21 -5.70
CA TYR A 3 -6.04 -4.91 -6.31
C TYR A 3 -7.55 -4.75 -6.38
N ALA A 4 -8.06 -3.64 -5.85
CA ALA A 4 -9.45 -3.22 -5.91
C ALA A 4 -9.57 -2.02 -6.86
N PRO A 5 -9.98 -2.23 -8.13
CA PRO A 5 -10.04 -1.17 -9.14
C PRO A 5 -10.95 -0.01 -8.75
N ASP A 6 -12.17 -0.28 -8.27
CA ASP A 6 -13.14 0.76 -7.89
C ASP A 6 -12.62 1.67 -6.77
N ALA A 7 -11.75 1.14 -5.90
CA ALA A 7 -11.09 1.88 -4.83
C ALA A 7 -9.75 2.48 -5.24
N GLY A 8 -9.23 2.17 -6.44
CA GLY A 8 -7.87 2.54 -6.85
C GLY A 8 -6.80 2.06 -5.87
N LEU A 9 -7.03 0.92 -5.22
CA LEU A 9 -6.24 0.48 -4.05
C LEU A 9 -5.55 -0.86 -4.34
N ALA A 10 -4.22 -0.87 -4.21
CA ALA A 10 -3.41 -2.08 -4.34
C ALA A 10 -2.70 -2.40 -3.03
N ILE A 11 -2.83 -3.66 -2.59
CA ILE A 11 -2.45 -4.12 -1.26
C ILE A 11 -1.49 -5.30 -1.38
N GLN A 12 -0.39 -5.23 -0.64
CA GLN A 12 0.41 -6.38 -0.22
C GLN A 12 0.29 -6.58 1.28
N VAL A 13 0.56 -7.80 1.74
CA VAL A 13 0.56 -8.13 3.17
C VAL A 13 1.82 -8.91 3.49
N ALA A 14 2.53 -8.51 4.54
CA ALA A 14 3.69 -9.22 5.05
C ALA A 14 3.69 -9.16 6.57
N HIS A 15 4.10 -10.22 7.26
CA HIS A 15 4.19 -10.17 8.73
C HIS A 15 5.21 -9.12 9.21
N SER A 16 6.32 -9.00 8.50
CA SER A 16 7.37 -8.01 8.71
C SER A 16 8.06 -7.66 7.38
N ILE A 17 8.53 -6.43 7.25
CA ILE A 17 9.21 -5.92 6.04
C ILE A 17 10.74 -6.07 6.11
N THR A 18 11.20 -7.32 6.32
CA THR A 18 12.63 -7.67 6.22
C THR A 18 13.19 -7.34 4.83
N GLU A 19 14.52 -7.21 4.69
CA GLU A 19 15.16 -6.84 3.41
C GLU A 19 14.72 -7.70 2.22
N ARG A 20 14.60 -9.03 2.44
CA ARG A 20 14.14 -9.98 1.42
C ARG A 20 12.67 -9.79 1.05
N ALA A 21 11.81 -9.58 2.04
CA ALA A 21 10.38 -9.35 1.81
C ALA A 21 10.16 -7.97 1.15
N ARG A 22 10.85 -6.93 1.64
CA ARG A 22 10.78 -5.56 1.15
C ARG A 22 10.97 -5.52 -0.36
N LYS A 23 12.08 -6.08 -0.88
CA LYS A 23 12.36 -6.04 -2.32
C LYS A 23 11.24 -6.67 -3.15
N ARG A 24 10.71 -7.82 -2.70
CA ARG A 24 9.63 -8.54 -3.39
C ARG A 24 8.33 -7.73 -3.39
N GLU A 25 7.88 -7.27 -2.23
CA GLU A 25 6.60 -6.57 -2.10
C GLU A 25 6.62 -5.21 -2.82
N VAL A 26 7.69 -4.43 -2.63
CA VAL A 26 7.87 -3.11 -3.25
C VAL A 26 7.94 -3.21 -4.77
N GLN A 27 8.72 -4.16 -5.32
CA GLN A 27 8.83 -4.32 -6.77
C GLN A 27 7.51 -4.78 -7.39
N SER A 28 6.73 -5.59 -6.67
CA SER A 28 5.43 -6.06 -7.15
C SER A 28 4.46 -4.89 -7.31
N LEU A 29 4.36 -4.03 -6.29
CA LEU A 29 3.50 -2.84 -6.31
C LEU A 29 3.99 -1.79 -7.32
N ALA A 30 5.30 -1.54 -7.39
CA ALA A 30 5.88 -0.58 -8.35
C ALA A 30 5.75 -1.04 -9.81
N LYS A 31 5.65 -2.35 -10.07
CA LYS A 31 5.34 -2.86 -11.41
C LYS A 31 3.87 -2.63 -11.74
N LEU A 32 2.97 -2.87 -10.78
CA LEU A 32 1.54 -2.68 -10.96
C LEU A 32 1.21 -1.20 -11.23
N SER A 33 1.82 -0.26 -10.51
CA SER A 33 1.60 1.19 -10.70
C SER A 33 2.00 1.72 -12.07
N ARG A 34 2.81 0.97 -12.84
CA ARG A 34 3.23 1.36 -14.20
C ARG A 34 2.32 0.82 -15.29
N VAL A 35 1.45 -0.14 -14.95
CA VAL A 35 0.56 -0.81 -15.91
C VAL A 35 -0.91 -0.54 -15.64
N GLN A 36 -1.24 0.10 -14.51
CA GLN A 36 -2.59 0.48 -14.11
C GLN A 36 -2.58 1.96 -13.74
N ASP A 37 -3.20 2.80 -14.57
CA ASP A 37 -3.18 4.25 -14.41
C ASP A 37 -4.10 4.75 -13.29
N ASP A 38 -5.10 3.94 -12.90
CA ASP A 38 -6.16 4.33 -11.95
C ASP A 38 -5.81 4.05 -10.48
N ILE A 39 -4.56 3.65 -10.21
CA ILE A 39 -4.08 3.38 -8.86
C ILE A 39 -3.82 4.70 -8.13
N ARG A 40 -4.54 4.90 -7.04
CA ARG A 40 -4.43 6.06 -6.16
C ARG A 40 -3.65 5.76 -4.88
N ARG A 41 -3.73 4.52 -4.38
CA ARG A 41 -3.08 4.11 -3.12
C ARG A 41 -2.41 2.74 -3.24
N LEU A 42 -1.16 2.68 -2.84
CA LEU A 42 -0.34 1.47 -2.78
C LEU A 42 0.08 1.23 -1.34
N VAL A 43 -0.28 0.08 -0.79
CA VAL A 43 -0.06 -0.20 0.63
C VAL A 43 0.53 -1.59 0.84
N ILE A 44 1.49 -1.68 1.76
CA ILE A 44 1.99 -2.91 2.35
C ILE A 44 1.48 -2.94 3.79
N VAL A 45 0.56 -3.84 4.07
CA VAL A 45 0.03 -4.04 5.41
C VAL A 45 0.96 -4.97 6.19
N THR A 46 1.40 -4.53 7.35
CA THR A 46 2.34 -5.24 8.22
C THR A 46 1.77 -5.51 9.59
N LYS A 47 2.53 -6.23 10.44
CA LYS A 47 2.13 -6.40 11.85
C LYS A 47 2.36 -5.11 12.65
N GLU A 48 3.54 -4.50 12.51
CA GLU A 48 3.97 -3.39 13.39
C GLU A 48 4.58 -2.20 12.63
N GLU A 49 5.17 -2.43 11.46
CA GLU A 49 5.98 -1.42 10.77
C GLU A 49 5.14 -0.32 10.11
N GLN A 50 5.63 0.91 10.20
CA GLN A 50 5.04 2.08 9.55
C GLN A 50 6.14 2.91 8.88
N GLU A 51 6.02 3.14 7.58
CA GLU A 51 6.94 3.98 6.80
C GLU A 51 6.33 4.34 5.43
N THR A 52 6.98 5.24 4.71
CA THR A 52 6.67 5.51 3.30
C THR A 52 7.89 5.18 2.45
N ILE A 53 7.70 4.35 1.42
CA ILE A 53 8.76 3.92 0.51
C ILE A 53 8.57 4.63 -0.84
N ALA A 54 9.51 5.50 -1.19
CA ALA A 54 9.59 6.09 -2.53
C ALA A 54 10.39 5.18 -3.47
N VAL A 55 9.81 4.75 -4.58
CA VAL A 55 10.48 3.91 -5.58
C VAL A 55 10.01 4.26 -6.99
N GLY A 56 10.96 4.66 -7.87
CA GLY A 56 10.67 4.86 -9.28
C GLY A 56 9.49 5.79 -9.59
N GLY A 57 9.37 6.90 -8.85
CA GLY A 57 8.28 7.87 -9.01
C GLY A 57 6.96 7.49 -8.33
N THR A 58 6.90 6.33 -7.67
CA THR A 58 5.75 5.83 -6.93
C THR A 58 5.98 5.91 -5.42
N SER A 59 4.95 6.26 -4.66
CA SER A 59 4.94 6.19 -3.20
C SER A 59 4.17 4.96 -2.75
N ILE A 60 4.76 4.18 -1.84
CA ILE A 60 4.14 2.99 -1.24
C ILE A 60 4.09 3.20 0.28
N GLU A 61 2.90 3.12 0.83
CA GLU A 61 2.66 3.18 2.27
C GLU A 61 2.94 1.80 2.89
N VAL A 62 3.63 1.78 4.01
CA VAL A 62 3.73 0.60 4.89
C VAL A 62 3.00 0.95 6.17
N ILE A 63 2.04 0.13 6.57
CA ILE A 63 1.17 0.45 7.70
C ILE A 63 0.77 -0.82 8.48
N PRO A 64 0.65 -0.76 9.82
CA PRO A 64 0.14 -1.88 10.60
C PRO A 64 -1.31 -2.22 10.25
N ALA A 65 -1.63 -3.52 10.28
CA ALA A 65 -2.96 -4.04 9.96
C ALA A 65 -4.08 -3.38 10.75
N TRP A 66 -3.88 -3.14 12.04
CA TRP A 66 -4.90 -2.51 12.88
C TRP A 66 -5.21 -1.07 12.42
N ARG A 67 -4.20 -0.29 12.00
CA ARG A 67 -4.42 1.07 11.48
C ARG A 67 -5.12 1.04 10.14
N PHE A 68 -4.69 0.13 9.25
CA PHE A 68 -5.33 -0.04 7.95
C PHE A 68 -6.82 -0.38 8.10
N LEU A 69 -7.17 -1.30 9.00
CA LEU A 69 -8.56 -1.68 9.26
C LEU A 69 -9.39 -0.54 9.84
N LEU A 70 -8.82 0.25 10.76
CA LEU A 70 -9.51 1.43 11.30
C LEU A 70 -9.75 2.49 10.22
N GLN A 71 -8.77 2.76 9.35
CA GLN A 71 -8.94 3.66 8.20
C GLN A 71 -9.97 3.14 7.18
N LEU A 72 -10.20 1.84 7.07
CA LEU A 72 -11.28 1.31 6.23
C LEU A 72 -12.65 1.42 6.88
N ALA A 73 -12.71 1.41 8.22
CA ALA A 73 -13.95 1.48 8.97
C ALA A 73 -14.48 2.92 9.11
N GLU A 74 -13.62 3.93 8.95
CA GLU A 74 -14.01 5.34 9.02
C GLU A 74 -14.66 5.81 7.71
N PRO A 75 -15.90 6.35 7.75
CA PRO A 75 -16.53 6.93 6.57
C PRO A 75 -15.67 8.05 5.97
N GLY A 76 -15.21 7.88 4.73
CA GLY A 76 -14.45 8.90 4.00
C GLY A 76 -12.93 8.83 4.13
N ALA A 77 -12.37 7.92 4.94
CA ALA A 77 -10.91 7.83 5.17
C ALA A 77 -10.09 7.37 3.95
N LEU A 78 -10.72 6.76 2.93
CA LEU A 78 -10.07 6.53 1.63
C LEU A 78 -10.03 7.78 0.72
N ALA A 79 -10.71 8.86 1.09
CA ALA A 79 -10.85 10.07 0.28
C ALA A 79 -10.00 11.25 0.77
N THR A 80 -9.41 11.21 1.98
CA THR A 80 -8.88 12.42 2.64
C THR A 80 -7.36 12.51 2.78
N ASP A 81 -6.59 11.45 2.51
CA ASP A 81 -5.12 11.46 2.70
C ASP A 81 -4.32 11.61 1.39
N MET A 82 -4.70 12.57 0.55
CA MET A 82 -3.87 12.98 -0.58
C MET A 82 -3.70 14.51 -0.58
N PRO A 83 -2.47 15.05 -0.52
CA PRO A 83 -2.22 16.46 -0.79
C PRO A 83 -2.51 16.83 -2.25
#